data_AF-A0A4Q2VBZ7-F1
#
_entry.id   AF-A0A4Q2VBZ7-F1
#
_cell.length_a   1.000
_cell.length_b   1.000
_cell.length_c   1.000
_cell.angle_alpha   90.00
_cell.angle_beta   90.00
_cell.angle_gamma   90.00
#
_symmetry.space_group_name_H-M   'P 1'
#
loop_
_entity.id
_entity.type
_entity.pdbx_description
1 polymer ?
#
loop_
_entity_poly.entity_id
_entity_poly.type
_entity_poly.pdbx_seq_one_letter_code
_entity_poly.pdbx_strand_id
1 'polypeptide(L)'
;MDTGVSTQFDRVVFQATREIFVGEKAKIRKVKGVKRCISEHPGDRSSVLQLVTQHHAESVHESILRLLSDKVYESNLIASQRFPDLFAPSVTQSEVETLLEEQATRTEQPALEGILQTHGDDSQESSEWTEATTVLNDINDGIARNDVGNSSVLPVYLPFPAEHMLMEKIQKTLELACYQFGLRALPNVMQKQGWDCPESVELSKWAKLFGRKGNLVWEGSSKPSKELLQSIAAIRHTAVHRLRTDSAGLERFLADAENLAGVLGDNTFTQAISQLRLDTQATLAELIRNKQFIQLQLEKAQEEIARQRAELNQKEQEILLRMASEDRKYRDLAGEKLERALDLMGDLRVASIGQGAVMESVDAIEDDHLSDDDSDFDHAEQFEDCSEA
;
A
#
# COMPACT_ATOMS: atom_id res chain seq x y z
N MET A 1 -21.58 -28.44 -16.63
CA MET A 1 -20.96 -29.54 -15.86
C MET A 1 -19.80 -28.93 -15.09
N ASP A 2 -19.84 -29.07 -13.76
CA ASP A 2 -18.74 -28.97 -12.78
C ASP A 2 -17.64 -27.90 -12.97
N THR A 3 -17.75 -26.78 -12.25
CA THR A 3 -16.63 -25.81 -12.12
C THR A 3 -16.39 -25.25 -10.72
N GLY A 4 -17.25 -25.55 -9.73
CA GLY A 4 -17.13 -24.99 -8.36
C GLY A 4 -15.87 -25.41 -7.60
N VAL A 5 -15.28 -26.56 -7.93
CA VAL A 5 -14.05 -27.06 -7.28
C VAL A 5 -12.79 -26.43 -7.89
N SER A 6 -12.84 -26.00 -9.16
CA SER A 6 -11.67 -25.48 -9.87
C SER A 6 -11.30 -24.06 -9.43
N THR A 7 -12.26 -23.24 -8.98
CA THR A 7 -12.00 -21.86 -8.55
C THR A 7 -11.33 -21.79 -7.18
N GLN A 8 -11.73 -22.65 -6.24
CA GLN A 8 -11.18 -22.70 -4.89
C GLN A 8 -9.72 -23.18 -4.87
N PHE A 9 -9.42 -24.26 -5.60
CA PHE A 9 -8.06 -24.80 -5.69
C PHE A 9 -7.12 -23.81 -6.39
N ASP A 10 -7.55 -23.25 -7.53
CA ASP A 10 -6.79 -22.23 -8.26
C ASP A 10 -6.54 -20.99 -7.38
N ARG A 11 -7.47 -20.62 -6.50
CA ARG A 11 -7.31 -19.51 -5.54
C ARG A 11 -6.18 -19.76 -4.55
N VAL A 12 -6.16 -20.93 -3.91
CA VAL A 12 -5.12 -21.29 -2.93
C VAL A 12 -3.75 -21.38 -3.61
N VAL A 13 -3.70 -21.96 -4.81
CA VAL A 13 -2.49 -22.01 -5.65
C VAL A 13 -2.00 -20.59 -5.99
N PHE A 14 -2.90 -19.69 -6.40
CA PHE A 14 -2.56 -18.30 -6.69
C PHE A 14 -1.99 -17.59 -5.46
N GLN A 15 -2.65 -17.69 -4.30
CA GLN A 15 -2.20 -17.04 -3.07
C GLN A 15 -0.79 -17.50 -2.67
N ALA A 16 -0.51 -18.81 -2.75
CA ALA A 16 0.81 -19.35 -2.38
C ALA A 16 1.92 -19.00 -3.38
N THR A 17 1.59 -18.69 -4.64
CA THR A 17 2.58 -18.49 -5.71
C THR A 17 2.62 -17.08 -6.29
N ARG A 18 1.75 -16.16 -5.82
CA ARG A 18 1.65 -14.78 -6.32
C ARG A 18 2.97 -14.01 -6.24
N GLU A 19 3.77 -14.26 -5.21
CA GLU A 19 5.09 -13.63 -5.05
C GLU A 19 6.19 -14.27 -5.90
N ILE A 20 5.96 -15.50 -6.37
CA ILE A 20 6.91 -16.25 -7.21
C ILE A 20 6.83 -15.78 -8.66
N PHE A 21 5.61 -15.54 -9.15
CA PHE A 21 5.33 -15.20 -10.54
C PHE A 21 5.07 -13.70 -10.71
N VAL A 22 6.13 -12.89 -10.57
CA VAL A 22 6.10 -11.43 -10.76
C VAL A 22 6.96 -11.04 -11.97
N GLY A 23 6.51 -10.03 -12.73
CA GLY A 23 7.23 -9.50 -13.89
C GLY A 23 7.40 -10.54 -15.01
N GLU A 24 8.62 -10.75 -15.50
CA GLU A 24 8.89 -11.72 -16.58
C GLU A 24 8.49 -13.17 -16.21
N LYS A 25 8.47 -13.50 -14.92
CA LYS A 25 8.04 -14.83 -14.47
C LYS A 25 6.53 -15.03 -14.67
N ALA A 26 5.71 -13.97 -14.63
CA ALA A 26 4.28 -14.03 -14.90
C ALA A 26 3.94 -14.36 -16.37
N LYS A 27 4.90 -14.17 -17.30
CA LYS A 27 4.74 -14.44 -18.74
C LYS A 27 5.08 -15.88 -19.14
N ILE A 28 5.45 -16.73 -18.19
CA ILE A 28 5.81 -18.14 -18.46
C ILE A 28 4.56 -18.94 -18.86
N ARG A 29 4.70 -19.80 -19.87
CA ARG A 29 3.62 -20.69 -20.38
C ARG A 29 4.01 -22.16 -20.50
N LYS A 30 5.14 -22.56 -19.91
CA LYS A 30 5.68 -23.93 -20.01
C LYS A 30 5.88 -24.53 -18.62
N VAL A 31 5.47 -25.79 -18.42
CA VAL A 31 5.62 -26.54 -17.15
C VAL A 31 7.06 -26.49 -16.63
N LYS A 32 8.03 -26.67 -17.52
CA LYS A 32 9.46 -26.62 -17.16
C LYS A 32 9.89 -25.25 -16.61
N GLY A 33 9.29 -24.17 -17.10
CA GLY A 33 9.52 -22.82 -16.60
C GLY A 33 8.89 -22.61 -15.22
N VAL A 34 7.67 -23.10 -15.03
CA VAL A 34 6.97 -23.07 -13.73
C VAL A 34 7.77 -23.81 -12.66
N LYS A 35 8.20 -25.05 -12.93
CA LYS A 35 9.04 -25.84 -12.02
C LYS A 35 10.32 -25.11 -11.63
N ARG A 36 10.97 -24.47 -12.60
CA ARG A 36 12.19 -23.69 -12.39
C ARG A 36 11.94 -22.47 -11.49
N CYS A 37 10.88 -21.71 -11.75
CA CYS A 37 10.55 -20.54 -10.93
C CYS A 37 10.24 -20.90 -9.49
N ILE A 38 9.59 -22.04 -9.23
CA ILE A 38 9.34 -22.54 -7.89
C ILE A 38 10.66 -22.98 -7.22
N SER A 39 11.53 -23.71 -7.95
CA SER A 39 12.80 -24.19 -7.39
C SER A 39 13.84 -23.09 -7.14
N GLU A 40 13.84 -22.03 -7.94
CA GLU A 40 14.80 -20.92 -7.88
C GLU A 40 14.26 -19.70 -7.11
N HIS A 41 13.06 -19.78 -6.53
CA HIS A 41 12.52 -18.67 -5.74
C HIS A 41 13.32 -18.52 -4.42
N PRO A 42 13.90 -17.33 -4.15
CA PRO A 42 14.72 -17.10 -2.96
C PRO A 42 13.91 -16.83 -1.69
N GLY A 43 12.60 -16.55 -1.79
CA GLY A 43 11.72 -16.30 -0.65
C GLY A 43 11.11 -17.57 -0.05
N ASP A 44 10.10 -17.41 0.80
CA ASP A 44 9.41 -18.53 1.43
C ASP A 44 8.70 -19.39 0.37
N ARG A 45 8.97 -20.70 0.42
CA ARG A 45 8.37 -21.72 -0.47
C ARG A 45 7.51 -22.70 0.30
N SER A 46 7.40 -22.55 1.62
CA SER A 46 6.72 -23.50 2.50
C SER A 46 5.28 -23.72 2.07
N SER A 47 4.55 -22.64 1.77
CA SER A 47 3.16 -22.68 1.28
C SER A 47 3.01 -23.45 -0.04
N VAL A 48 3.95 -23.30 -0.98
CA VAL A 48 3.90 -23.99 -2.29
C VAL A 48 4.32 -25.45 -2.17
N LEU A 49 5.35 -25.72 -1.36
CA LEU A 49 5.82 -27.09 -1.10
C LEU A 49 4.77 -27.89 -0.33
N GLN A 50 4.06 -27.25 0.59
CA GLN A 50 2.93 -27.85 1.30
C GLN A 50 1.79 -28.18 0.33
N LEU A 51 1.45 -27.28 -0.60
CA LEU A 51 0.45 -27.57 -1.64
C LEU A 51 0.86 -28.71 -2.57
N VAL A 52 2.14 -28.79 -2.95
CA VAL A 52 2.69 -29.89 -3.78
C VAL A 52 2.76 -31.22 -3.01
N THR A 53 2.76 -31.18 -1.68
CA THR A 53 2.74 -32.37 -0.83
C THR A 53 1.31 -32.82 -0.54
N GLN A 54 0.39 -31.88 -0.33
CA GLN A 54 -1.04 -32.14 -0.06
C GLN A 54 -1.83 -32.48 -1.33
N HIS A 55 -1.41 -31.96 -2.49
CA HIS A 55 -2.00 -32.23 -3.79
C HIS A 55 -0.95 -32.75 -4.76
N HIS A 56 -1.35 -33.55 -5.74
CA HIS A 56 -0.41 -34.04 -6.75
C HIS A 56 0.32 -32.87 -7.43
N ALA A 57 1.65 -32.96 -7.49
CA ALA A 57 2.51 -31.93 -8.07
C ALA A 57 2.08 -31.53 -9.48
N GLU A 58 1.58 -32.48 -10.27
CA GLU A 58 1.10 -32.22 -11.64
C GLU A 58 -0.13 -31.30 -11.65
N SER A 59 -1.08 -31.51 -10.74
CA SER A 59 -2.30 -30.69 -10.63
C SER A 59 -1.97 -29.25 -10.20
N VAL A 60 -1.01 -29.07 -9.28
CA VAL A 60 -0.54 -27.73 -8.88
C VAL A 60 0.13 -27.02 -10.06
N HIS A 61 1.03 -27.69 -10.79
CA HIS A 61 1.68 -27.09 -11.96
C HIS A 61 0.69 -26.74 -13.08
N GLU A 62 -0.32 -27.59 -13.30
CA GLU A 62 -1.36 -27.33 -14.30
C GLU A 62 -2.24 -26.14 -13.92
N SER A 63 -2.63 -26.03 -12.65
CA SER A 63 -3.34 -24.87 -12.12
C SER A 63 -2.52 -23.57 -12.29
N ILE A 64 -1.24 -23.58 -11.92
CA ILE A 64 -0.34 -22.43 -12.12
C ILE A 64 -0.27 -22.06 -13.61
N LEU A 65 -0.14 -23.04 -14.51
CA LEU A 65 -0.10 -22.79 -15.95
C LEU A 65 -1.40 -22.20 -16.49
N ARG A 66 -2.54 -22.66 -16.01
CA ARG A 66 -3.85 -22.11 -16.37
C ARG A 66 -3.93 -20.65 -15.95
N LEU A 67 -3.56 -20.34 -14.71
CA LEU A 67 -3.56 -18.98 -14.16
C LEU A 67 -2.57 -18.04 -14.86
N LEU A 68 -1.39 -18.55 -15.22
CA LEU A 68 -0.43 -17.81 -16.05
C LEU A 68 -1.02 -17.55 -17.45
N SER A 69 -1.63 -18.56 -18.07
CA SER A 69 -2.26 -18.43 -19.41
C SER A 69 -3.38 -17.40 -19.42
N ASP A 70 -4.15 -17.37 -18.34
CA ASP A 70 -5.26 -16.44 -18.12
C ASP A 70 -4.81 -15.05 -17.64
N LYS A 71 -3.49 -14.78 -17.62
CA LYS A 71 -2.87 -13.51 -17.25
C LYS A 71 -3.18 -13.02 -15.82
N VAL A 72 -3.56 -13.95 -14.95
CA VAL A 72 -3.93 -13.66 -13.55
C VAL A 72 -2.74 -13.10 -12.77
N TYR A 73 -1.51 -13.58 -13.03
CA TYR A 73 -0.28 -13.07 -12.40
C TYR A 73 0.25 -11.78 -13.04
N GLU A 74 -0.22 -11.42 -14.23
CA GLU A 74 0.21 -10.21 -14.94
C GLU A 74 -0.60 -8.98 -14.52
N SER A 75 -1.79 -9.17 -13.94
CA SER A 75 -2.65 -8.06 -13.54
C SER A 75 -3.44 -8.37 -12.28
N ASN A 76 -3.27 -7.52 -11.27
CA ASN A 76 -4.03 -7.60 -10.03
C ASN A 76 -5.55 -7.39 -10.26
N LEU A 77 -5.93 -6.64 -11.30
CA LEU A 77 -7.33 -6.51 -11.73
C LEU A 77 -7.89 -7.85 -12.23
N ILE A 78 -7.15 -8.59 -13.05
CA ILE A 78 -7.57 -9.91 -13.53
C ILE A 78 -7.62 -10.91 -12.36
N ALA A 79 -6.65 -10.85 -11.45
CA ALA A 79 -6.64 -11.66 -10.24
C ALA A 79 -7.85 -11.42 -9.35
N SER A 80 -8.22 -10.15 -9.12
CA SER A 80 -9.37 -9.78 -8.28
C SER A 80 -10.72 -10.08 -8.94
N GLN A 81 -10.83 -9.98 -10.26
CA GLN A 81 -12.03 -10.45 -10.97
C GLN A 81 -12.22 -11.96 -10.84
N ARG A 82 -11.13 -12.72 -10.82
CA ARG A 82 -11.17 -14.19 -10.75
C ARG A 82 -11.27 -14.71 -9.32
N PHE A 83 -10.70 -14.00 -8.36
CA PHE A 83 -10.69 -14.36 -6.94
C PHE A 83 -11.11 -13.17 -6.06
N PRO A 84 -12.38 -12.72 -6.10
CA PRO A 84 -12.83 -11.55 -5.35
C PRO A 84 -12.53 -11.66 -3.85
N ASP A 85 -12.70 -12.86 -3.29
CA ASP A 85 -12.53 -13.15 -1.86
C ASP A 85 -11.09 -12.95 -1.35
N LEU A 86 -10.07 -13.09 -2.20
CA LEU A 86 -8.67 -12.84 -1.80
C LEU A 86 -8.36 -11.36 -1.60
N PHE A 87 -9.21 -10.49 -2.15
CA PHE A 87 -9.06 -9.04 -2.14
C PHE A 87 -10.21 -8.36 -1.40
N ALA A 88 -11.15 -9.15 -0.85
CA ALA A 88 -12.16 -8.70 0.09
C ALA A 88 -11.61 -8.86 1.52
N PRO A 89 -11.93 -7.95 2.46
CA PRO A 89 -11.66 -8.17 3.87
C PRO A 89 -12.42 -9.43 4.32
N SER A 90 -11.69 -10.41 4.87
CA SER A 90 -12.18 -11.75 5.13
C SER A 90 -13.30 -11.76 6.18
N VAL A 91 -14.48 -12.28 5.79
CA VAL A 91 -15.65 -12.59 6.65
C VAL A 91 -15.29 -13.53 7.82
N THR A 92 -14.14 -14.20 7.75
CA THR A 92 -13.65 -15.17 8.73
C THR A 92 -13.26 -14.58 10.09
N GLN A 93 -13.21 -13.24 10.24
CA GLN A 93 -13.06 -12.62 11.57
C GLN A 93 -14.35 -12.71 12.40
N SER A 94 -15.52 -12.82 11.76
CA SER A 94 -16.82 -12.86 12.45
C SER A 94 -17.08 -14.16 13.22
N GLU A 95 -16.45 -15.27 12.83
CA GLU A 95 -16.61 -16.56 13.53
C GLU A 95 -15.57 -16.76 14.65
N VAL A 96 -14.45 -16.02 14.61
CA VAL A 96 -13.47 -15.98 15.69
C VAL A 96 -13.89 -14.98 16.76
N GLU A 97 -14.58 -13.90 16.36
CA GLU A 97 -15.15 -12.89 17.25
C GLU A 97 -16.23 -13.45 18.18
N THR A 98 -17.07 -14.38 17.70
CA THR A 98 -18.11 -15.03 18.51
C THR A 98 -17.56 -15.99 19.57
N LEU A 99 -16.37 -16.56 19.38
CA LEU A 99 -15.71 -17.40 20.39
C LEU A 99 -14.82 -16.60 21.34
N LEU A 100 -14.32 -15.42 20.93
CA LEU A 100 -13.54 -14.54 21.81
C LEU A 100 -14.42 -13.68 22.73
N GLU A 101 -15.66 -13.37 22.33
CA GLU A 101 -16.63 -12.60 23.13
C GLU A 101 -17.02 -13.31 24.46
N GLU A 102 -16.81 -14.64 24.55
CA GLU A 102 -17.08 -15.42 25.77
C GLU A 102 -15.92 -15.47 26.77
N GLN A 103 -14.68 -15.10 26.40
CA GLN A 103 -13.51 -15.22 27.28
C GLN A 103 -12.91 -13.89 27.79
N ALA A 104 -13.30 -12.75 27.24
CA ALA A 104 -12.68 -11.46 27.57
C ALA A 104 -13.44 -10.63 28.63
N THR A 105 -14.14 -11.28 29.56
CA THR A 105 -14.68 -10.67 30.79
C THR A 105 -13.63 -10.47 31.90
N ARG A 106 -12.33 -10.52 31.58
CA ARG A 106 -11.29 -10.32 32.58
C ARG A 106 -10.22 -9.38 32.06
N THR A 107 -10.06 -8.30 32.82
CA THR A 107 -8.83 -7.51 32.94
C THR A 107 -8.79 -6.22 32.10
N GLU A 108 -9.33 -5.17 32.73
CA GLU A 108 -8.65 -3.89 33.01
C GLU A 108 -8.41 -2.86 31.88
N GLN A 109 -9.14 -1.74 32.02
CA GLN A 109 -8.72 -0.35 31.77
C GLN A 109 -7.32 -0.06 32.40
N PRO A 110 -6.56 1.03 32.07
CA PRO A 110 -7.08 2.33 31.59
C PRO A 110 -6.16 3.19 30.67
N ALA A 111 -6.76 4.32 30.27
CA ALA A 111 -6.16 5.66 30.14
C ALA A 111 -5.64 6.12 28.75
N LEU A 112 -6.58 6.60 27.95
CA LEU A 112 -6.39 7.73 27.02
C LEU A 112 -6.42 9.06 27.80
N GLU A 113 -5.68 10.07 27.33
CA GLU A 113 -6.23 11.27 26.68
C GLU A 113 -5.22 12.44 26.76
N GLY A 114 -5.10 13.18 25.67
CA GLY A 114 -4.35 14.44 25.62
C GLY A 114 -4.43 15.12 24.26
N ILE A 115 -5.59 15.64 23.89
CA ILE A 115 -5.79 16.53 22.72
C ILE A 115 -5.47 17.98 23.11
N LEU A 116 -4.82 18.73 22.22
CA LEU A 116 -4.77 20.19 22.28
C LEU A 116 -4.96 20.83 20.89
N GLN A 117 -5.86 21.82 20.90
CA GLN A 117 -6.34 22.71 19.84
C GLN A 117 -5.30 23.71 19.26
N THR A 118 -5.77 24.40 18.19
CA THR A 118 -5.63 25.85 17.83
C THR A 118 -4.95 26.09 16.46
N HIS A 119 -5.64 26.56 15.41
CA HIS A 119 -6.21 27.89 15.04
C HIS A 119 -5.20 28.88 14.41
N GLY A 120 -5.57 29.54 13.30
CA GLY A 120 -4.97 30.81 12.86
C GLY A 120 -5.04 31.13 11.36
N ASP A 121 -5.96 32.04 11.01
CA ASP A 121 -6.23 32.77 9.76
C ASP A 121 -5.04 33.59 9.16
N ASP A 122 -4.97 33.81 7.83
CA ASP A 122 -5.53 35.00 7.13
C ASP A 122 -4.83 35.37 5.78
N SER A 123 -5.66 35.53 4.74
CA SER A 123 -5.72 36.55 3.66
C SER A 123 -4.49 37.12 2.88
N GLN A 124 -4.43 36.76 1.59
CA GLN A 124 -4.62 37.60 0.36
C GLN A 124 -3.59 38.63 -0.19
N GLU A 125 -3.21 38.38 -1.47
CA GLU A 125 -2.98 39.27 -2.65
C GLU A 125 -1.59 39.83 -3.11
N SER A 126 -1.22 39.37 -4.33
CA SER A 126 -0.73 40.11 -5.53
C SER A 126 0.70 40.67 -5.64
N SER A 127 1.53 40.10 -6.55
CA SER A 127 1.91 40.69 -7.86
C SER A 127 3.34 40.31 -8.35
N GLU A 128 3.38 39.58 -9.47
CA GLU A 128 4.25 39.76 -10.66
C GLU A 128 5.80 39.66 -10.67
N TRP A 129 6.27 38.68 -11.46
CA TRP A 129 7.49 38.59 -12.28
C TRP A 129 8.88 38.58 -11.61
N THR A 130 9.28 37.38 -11.14
CA THR A 130 10.69 36.92 -11.17
C THR A 130 10.73 35.49 -11.74
N GLU A 131 10.60 35.41 -13.05
CA GLU A 131 10.44 34.17 -13.80
C GLU A 131 11.80 33.47 -14.08
N ALA A 132 11.81 32.16 -13.79
CA ALA A 132 12.50 31.10 -14.53
C ALA A 132 13.85 30.52 -14.04
N THR A 133 14.39 30.79 -12.83
CA THR A 133 15.62 30.06 -12.40
C THR A 133 15.78 29.63 -10.94
N THR A 134 14.82 29.85 -10.04
CA THR A 134 15.01 29.57 -8.60
C THR A 134 14.14 28.45 -7.99
N VAL A 135 13.34 27.72 -8.76
CA VAL A 135 12.36 26.74 -8.21
C VAL A 135 12.79 25.27 -8.34
N LEU A 136 14.07 24.93 -8.14
CA LEU A 136 14.48 23.51 -8.16
C LEU A 136 15.23 23.00 -6.93
N ASN A 137 15.44 23.82 -5.89
CA ASN A 137 16.28 23.40 -4.75
C ASN A 137 15.59 23.26 -3.39
N ASP A 138 14.28 23.47 -3.25
CA ASP A 138 13.60 23.40 -1.93
C ASP A 138 12.62 22.23 -1.73
N ILE A 139 12.66 21.16 -2.55
CA ILE A 139 11.78 19.99 -2.35
C ILE A 139 12.49 18.82 -1.61
N ASN A 140 13.75 18.99 -1.18
CA ASN A 140 14.51 17.88 -0.58
C ASN A 140 14.54 17.83 0.96
N ASP A 141 13.85 18.71 1.68
CA ASP A 141 13.79 18.61 3.15
C ASP A 141 12.40 18.93 3.67
N GLY A 142 11.58 17.89 3.90
CA GLY A 142 10.23 18.07 4.43
C GLY A 142 9.25 16.92 4.29
N ILE A 143 9.68 15.66 4.16
CA ILE A 143 8.75 14.51 4.32
C ILE A 143 8.66 14.18 5.82
N ALA A 144 8.02 15.07 6.57
CA ALA A 144 7.43 14.75 7.87
C ALA A 144 6.44 15.87 8.28
N ARG A 145 5.20 15.75 7.83
CA ARG A 145 3.94 16.00 8.58
C ARG A 145 2.85 16.59 7.66
N ASN A 146 1.76 15.82 7.62
CA ASN A 146 0.37 16.24 7.43
C ASN A 146 0.05 17.15 6.25
N ASP A 147 -0.51 16.56 5.19
CA ASP A 147 -1.67 17.17 4.55
C ASP A 147 -2.59 16.10 3.94
N VAL A 148 -3.69 15.83 4.64
CA VAL A 148 -4.84 15.08 4.12
C VAL A 148 -5.77 16.13 3.54
N GLY A 149 -5.68 16.36 2.24
CA GLY A 149 -6.52 17.38 1.61
C GLY A 149 -6.02 17.82 0.25
N ASN A 150 -6.03 16.91 -0.73
CA ASN A 150 -6.48 17.15 -2.11
C ASN A 150 -6.00 16.02 -3.01
N SER A 151 -6.95 15.44 -3.75
CA SER A 151 -6.72 14.41 -4.77
C SER A 151 -5.91 14.99 -5.93
N SER A 152 -4.62 15.13 -5.72
CA SER A 152 -3.63 15.31 -6.77
C SER A 152 -2.95 13.97 -6.91
N VAL A 153 -3.20 13.28 -8.03
CA VAL A 153 -2.57 12.00 -8.36
C VAL A 153 -1.07 12.12 -8.08
N LEU A 154 -0.60 11.53 -6.99
CA LEU A 154 0.80 11.57 -6.61
C LEU A 154 1.63 11.21 -7.85
N PRO A 155 2.64 12.01 -8.22
CA PRO A 155 3.40 11.80 -9.44
C PRO A 155 3.89 10.35 -9.50
N VAL A 156 3.69 9.72 -10.67
CA VAL A 156 4.11 8.35 -10.92
C VAL A 156 5.47 8.39 -11.58
N TYR A 157 6.40 7.64 -11.00
CA TYR A 157 7.76 7.52 -11.49
C TYR A 157 8.04 6.08 -11.87
N LEU A 158 8.89 5.90 -12.88
CA LEU A 158 9.51 4.61 -13.11
C LEU A 158 10.51 4.29 -11.97
N PRO A 159 10.80 3.01 -11.74
CA PRO A 159 11.95 2.61 -10.93
C PRO A 159 13.22 3.29 -11.47
N PHE A 160 14.01 3.90 -10.59
CA PHE A 160 15.16 4.71 -10.98
C PHE A 160 16.15 4.03 -11.94
N PRO A 161 16.53 2.74 -11.74
CA PRO A 161 17.42 2.07 -12.69
C PRO A 161 16.84 1.99 -14.11
N ALA A 162 15.52 1.75 -14.23
CA ALA A 162 14.85 1.66 -15.51
C ALA A 162 14.72 3.03 -16.18
N GLU A 163 14.38 4.07 -15.41
CA GLU A 163 14.35 5.45 -15.87
C GLU A 163 15.72 5.91 -16.38
N HIS A 164 16.77 5.70 -15.60
CA HIS A 164 18.11 6.11 -15.99
C HIS A 164 18.58 5.39 -17.26
N MET A 165 18.33 4.07 -17.35
CA MET A 165 18.62 3.29 -18.54
C MET A 165 17.84 3.80 -19.76
N LEU A 166 16.56 4.14 -19.61
CA LEU A 166 15.73 4.74 -20.66
C LEU A 166 16.34 6.07 -21.14
N MET A 167 16.70 6.95 -20.21
CA MET A 167 17.30 8.25 -20.50
C MET A 167 18.66 8.13 -21.19
N GLU A 168 19.51 7.20 -20.75
CA GLU A 168 20.79 6.92 -21.40
C GLU A 168 20.61 6.35 -22.82
N LYS A 169 19.67 5.44 -23.01
CA LYS A 169 19.35 4.85 -24.32
C LYS A 169 18.82 5.88 -25.30
N ILE A 170 17.93 6.77 -24.86
CA ILE A 170 17.40 7.82 -25.72
C ILE A 170 18.48 8.82 -26.11
N GLN A 171 19.38 9.19 -25.19
CA GLN A 171 20.51 10.08 -25.48
C GLN A 171 21.41 9.47 -26.57
N LYS A 172 21.89 8.24 -26.36
CA LYS A 172 22.79 7.55 -27.30
C LYS A 172 22.16 7.36 -28.68
N THR A 173 20.88 7.01 -28.72
CA THR A 173 20.15 6.83 -29.98
C THR A 173 20.04 8.14 -30.76
N LEU A 174 19.73 9.23 -30.06
CA LEU A 174 19.67 10.56 -30.69
C LEU A 174 21.05 11.06 -31.13
N GLU A 175 22.11 10.82 -30.36
CA GLU A 175 23.48 11.20 -30.74
C GLU A 175 23.92 10.48 -32.01
N LEU A 176 23.60 9.18 -32.12
CA LEU A 176 23.82 8.40 -33.33
C LEU A 176 23.00 8.92 -34.51
N ALA A 177 21.71 9.23 -34.32
CA ALA A 177 20.86 9.81 -35.35
C ALA A 177 21.40 11.15 -35.86
N CYS A 178 21.80 12.04 -34.95
CA CYS A 178 22.39 13.34 -35.29
C CYS A 178 23.71 13.18 -36.04
N TYR A 179 24.55 12.21 -35.63
CA TYR A 179 25.80 11.91 -36.30
C TYR A 179 25.59 11.43 -37.74
N GLN A 180 24.67 10.48 -37.96
CA GLN A 180 24.37 9.97 -39.30
C GLN A 180 23.77 11.04 -40.21
N PHE A 181 22.91 11.92 -39.67
CA PHE A 181 22.46 13.11 -40.39
C PHE A 181 23.62 14.06 -40.71
N GLY A 182 24.51 14.31 -39.75
CA GLY A 182 25.66 15.17 -39.92
C GLY A 182 26.62 14.72 -41.03
N LEU A 183 26.83 13.41 -41.18
CA LEU A 183 27.64 12.86 -42.28
C LEU A 183 27.03 13.18 -43.66
N ARG A 184 25.71 13.17 -43.76
CA ARG A 184 24.97 13.39 -45.02
C ARG A 184 24.80 14.88 -45.32
N ALA A 185 24.33 15.65 -44.35
CA ALA A 185 23.95 17.05 -44.53
C ALA A 185 25.09 18.06 -44.22
N LEU A 186 26.10 17.66 -43.44
CA LEU A 186 27.10 18.56 -42.85
C LEU A 186 28.55 18.04 -42.90
N PRO A 187 29.03 17.37 -43.97
CA PRO A 187 30.35 16.70 -43.96
C PRO A 187 31.52 17.66 -43.64
N ASN A 188 31.46 18.90 -44.16
CA ASN A 188 32.48 19.92 -43.89
C ASN A 188 32.55 20.32 -42.41
N VAL A 189 31.42 20.31 -41.70
CA VAL A 189 31.39 20.61 -40.25
C VAL A 189 31.95 19.43 -39.48
N MET A 190 31.56 18.20 -39.83
CA MET A 190 32.05 16.98 -39.19
C MET A 190 33.58 16.91 -39.27
N GLN A 191 34.15 17.13 -40.46
CA GLN A 191 35.60 17.12 -40.67
C GLN A 191 36.31 18.25 -39.92
N LYS A 192 35.81 19.49 -40.00
CA LYS A 192 36.44 20.66 -39.35
C LYS A 192 36.46 20.55 -37.83
N GLN A 193 35.43 19.95 -37.24
CA GLN A 193 35.29 19.82 -35.79
C GLN A 193 35.86 18.50 -35.25
N GLY A 194 36.36 17.61 -36.11
CA GLY A 194 36.90 16.31 -35.71
C GLY A 194 35.82 15.38 -35.14
N TRP A 195 34.60 15.45 -35.65
CA TRP A 195 33.49 14.60 -35.21
C TRP A 195 33.51 13.30 -36.01
N ASP A 196 34.31 12.36 -35.52
CA ASP A 196 34.66 11.08 -36.14
C ASP A 196 33.81 9.89 -35.66
N CYS A 197 33.15 10.03 -34.51
CA CYS A 197 32.18 9.06 -34.00
C CYS A 197 30.96 9.76 -33.34
N PRO A 198 29.86 9.02 -33.12
CA PRO A 198 28.68 9.55 -32.43
C PRO A 198 28.97 10.13 -31.05
N GLU A 199 29.87 9.49 -30.29
CA GLU A 199 30.23 9.88 -28.92
C GLU A 199 31.05 11.18 -28.88
N SER A 200 31.67 11.59 -29.98
CA SER A 200 32.45 12.83 -30.07
C SER A 200 31.58 14.10 -29.98
N VAL A 201 30.23 13.97 -30.09
CA VAL A 201 29.31 15.11 -30.15
C VAL A 201 28.06 14.93 -29.30
N GLU A 202 28.00 15.70 -28.23
CA GLU A 202 26.88 15.70 -27.29
C GLU A 202 25.62 16.36 -27.87
N LEU A 203 24.43 15.90 -27.47
CA LEU A 203 23.14 16.47 -27.93
C LEU A 203 23.03 18.00 -27.76
N SER A 204 23.58 18.58 -26.70
CA SER A 204 23.53 20.04 -26.51
C SER A 204 24.33 20.80 -27.58
N LYS A 205 25.39 20.19 -28.13
CA LYS A 205 26.17 20.77 -29.24
C LYS A 205 25.39 20.68 -30.54
N TRP A 206 24.73 19.54 -30.79
CA TRP A 206 23.81 19.36 -31.91
C TRP A 206 22.66 20.38 -31.87
N ALA A 207 22.03 20.55 -30.72
CA ALA A 207 20.95 21.53 -30.52
C ALA A 207 21.40 22.95 -30.87
N LYS A 208 22.60 23.36 -30.43
CA LYS A 208 23.19 24.66 -30.76
C LYS A 208 23.49 24.79 -32.26
N LEU A 209 23.99 23.73 -32.90
CA LEU A 209 24.32 23.72 -34.32
C LEU A 209 23.06 23.89 -35.18
N PHE A 210 22.02 23.11 -34.89
CA PHE A 210 20.72 23.15 -35.57
C PHE A 210 20.02 24.50 -35.38
N GLY A 211 20.16 25.13 -34.21
CA GLY A 211 19.62 26.46 -33.95
C GLY A 211 20.29 27.58 -34.75
N ARG A 212 21.60 27.46 -35.04
CA ARG A 212 22.39 28.52 -35.72
C ARG A 212 22.33 28.44 -37.24
N LYS A 213 22.16 27.24 -37.81
CA LYS A 213 22.34 27.03 -39.25
C LYS A 213 21.00 27.10 -39.99
N GLY A 214 20.61 28.30 -40.41
CA GLY A 214 19.32 28.58 -41.05
C GLY A 214 19.11 27.97 -42.45
N ASN A 215 20.18 27.47 -43.06
CA ASN A 215 20.26 26.99 -44.44
C ASN A 215 20.54 25.48 -44.55
N LEU A 216 20.22 24.73 -43.49
CA LEU A 216 20.18 23.27 -43.53
C LEU A 216 18.98 22.79 -44.34
N VAL A 217 19.22 21.86 -45.28
CA VAL A 217 18.16 21.09 -45.92
C VAL A 217 17.80 19.94 -44.98
N TRP A 218 16.61 20.02 -44.40
CA TRP A 218 16.07 18.97 -43.56
C TRP A 218 15.42 17.91 -44.45
N GLU A 219 15.69 16.65 -44.18
CA GLU A 219 15.08 15.54 -44.92
C GLU A 219 13.65 15.24 -44.45
N GLY A 220 13.33 15.60 -43.20
CA GLY A 220 11.99 15.51 -42.64
C GLY A 220 11.06 16.69 -43.00
N SER A 221 9.87 16.68 -42.40
CA SER A 221 8.75 17.57 -42.74
C SER A 221 8.95 19.06 -42.40
N SER A 222 9.90 19.40 -41.52
CA SER A 222 10.21 20.80 -41.18
C SER A 222 11.50 20.96 -40.34
N LYS A 223 12.01 22.19 -40.25
CA LYS A 223 13.12 22.56 -39.34
C LYS A 223 12.71 22.33 -37.87
N PRO A 224 13.60 21.82 -36.99
CA PRO A 224 13.28 21.65 -35.58
C PRO A 224 13.03 23.00 -34.90
N SER A 225 12.00 23.07 -34.05
CA SER A 225 11.65 24.28 -33.28
C SER A 225 12.67 24.57 -32.18
N LYS A 226 12.66 25.79 -31.63
CA LYS A 226 13.60 26.16 -30.55
C LYS A 226 13.30 25.37 -29.27
N GLU A 227 12.03 25.12 -29.01
CA GLU A 227 11.50 24.37 -27.86
C GLU A 227 11.95 22.91 -27.96
N LEU A 228 11.86 22.31 -29.15
CA LEU A 228 12.37 20.98 -29.41
C LEU A 228 13.87 20.90 -29.12
N LEU A 229 14.66 21.82 -29.68
CA LEU A 229 16.12 21.84 -29.45
C LEU A 229 16.49 22.06 -27.97
N GLN A 230 15.70 22.82 -27.22
CA GLN A 230 15.85 22.97 -25.77
C GLN A 230 15.54 21.67 -25.03
N SER A 231 14.46 20.99 -25.40
CA SER A 231 14.09 19.68 -24.85
C SER A 231 15.18 18.63 -25.08
N ILE A 232 15.74 18.58 -26.29
CA ILE A 232 16.85 17.67 -26.62
C ILE A 232 18.12 17.96 -25.78
N ALA A 233 18.41 19.24 -25.52
CA ALA A 233 19.48 19.60 -24.60
C ALA A 233 19.17 19.19 -23.15
N ALA A 234 17.90 19.27 -22.74
CA ALA A 234 17.43 18.83 -21.43
C ALA A 234 17.49 17.30 -21.28
N ILE A 235 17.18 16.51 -22.31
CA ILE A 235 17.32 15.03 -22.31
C ILE A 235 18.73 14.63 -21.88
N ARG A 236 19.75 15.24 -22.48
CA ARG A 236 21.15 14.99 -22.11
C ARG A 236 21.44 15.43 -20.68
N HIS A 237 20.97 16.61 -20.26
CA HIS A 237 21.17 17.09 -18.90
C HIS A 237 20.57 16.10 -17.88
N THR A 238 19.34 15.66 -18.09
CA THR A 238 18.66 14.66 -17.26
C THR A 238 19.41 13.32 -17.24
N ALA A 239 19.83 12.81 -18.40
CA ALA A 239 20.54 11.54 -18.49
C ALA A 239 21.91 11.57 -17.79
N VAL A 240 22.71 12.62 -18.03
CA VAL A 240 24.07 12.77 -17.47
C VAL A 240 24.04 13.04 -15.97
N HIS A 241 23.14 13.90 -15.51
CA HIS A 241 23.03 14.26 -14.09
C HIS A 241 22.06 13.35 -13.32
N ARG A 242 21.49 12.34 -13.98
CA ARG A 242 20.62 11.31 -13.37
C ARG A 242 19.42 11.92 -12.65
N LEU A 243 18.85 12.98 -13.22
CA LEU A 243 17.74 13.70 -12.62
C LEU A 243 16.46 12.86 -12.74
N ARG A 244 15.69 12.81 -11.65
CA ARG A 244 14.38 12.15 -11.63
C ARG A 244 13.38 12.94 -12.46
N THR A 245 12.63 12.21 -13.28
CA THR A 245 11.62 12.75 -14.18
C THR A 245 10.31 12.01 -13.94
N ASP A 246 9.22 12.76 -13.78
CA ASP A 246 7.90 12.17 -13.64
C ASP A 246 7.38 11.59 -14.96
N SER A 247 6.25 10.88 -14.91
CA SER A 247 5.63 10.28 -16.10
C SER A 247 5.37 11.31 -17.20
N ALA A 248 4.92 12.52 -16.87
CA ALA A 248 4.62 13.55 -17.86
C ALA A 248 5.89 14.09 -18.55
N GLY A 249 6.97 14.29 -17.81
CA GLY A 249 8.26 14.71 -18.33
C GLY A 249 8.90 13.63 -19.22
N LEU A 250 8.82 12.36 -18.82
CA LEU A 250 9.32 11.24 -19.63
C LEU A 250 8.59 11.12 -20.96
N GLU A 251 7.26 11.21 -20.94
CA GLU A 251 6.45 11.20 -22.17
C GLU A 251 6.82 12.36 -23.10
N ARG A 252 7.04 13.56 -22.55
CA ARG A 252 7.49 14.71 -23.32
C ARG A 252 8.85 14.46 -23.96
N PHE A 253 9.83 13.99 -23.19
CA PHE A 253 11.17 13.69 -23.73
C PHE A 253 11.14 12.63 -24.82
N LEU A 254 10.32 11.58 -24.68
CA LEU A 254 10.16 10.54 -25.69
C LEU A 254 9.49 11.06 -26.97
N ALA A 255 8.46 11.90 -26.83
CA ALA A 255 7.80 12.53 -27.97
C ALA A 255 8.71 13.51 -28.71
N ASP A 256 9.48 14.31 -27.98
CA ASP A 256 10.45 15.25 -28.57
C ASP A 256 11.60 14.50 -29.25
N ALA A 257 12.08 13.40 -28.67
CA ALA A 257 13.09 12.54 -29.29
C ALA A 257 12.60 11.92 -30.62
N GLU A 258 11.36 11.40 -30.64
CA GLU A 258 10.75 10.86 -31.86
C GLU A 258 10.60 11.96 -32.93
N ASN A 259 10.15 13.15 -32.52
CA ASN A 259 10.01 14.30 -33.41
C ASN A 259 11.36 14.67 -34.02
N LEU A 260 12.43 14.78 -33.22
CA LEU A 260 13.75 15.07 -33.74
C LEU A 260 14.22 13.98 -34.73
N ALA A 261 14.04 12.70 -34.42
CA ALA A 261 14.42 11.62 -35.34
C ALA A 261 13.67 11.70 -36.68
N GLY A 262 12.38 12.06 -36.65
CA GLY A 262 11.58 12.29 -37.85
C GLY A 262 12.05 13.50 -38.67
N VAL A 263 12.44 14.59 -37.99
CA VAL A 263 13.02 15.80 -38.62
C VAL A 263 14.36 15.50 -39.31
N LEU A 264 15.17 14.62 -38.72
CA LEU A 264 16.44 14.16 -39.29
C LEU A 264 16.24 13.21 -40.50
N GLY A 265 15.01 12.80 -40.78
CA GLY A 265 14.65 11.95 -41.93
C GLY A 265 15.00 10.46 -41.74
N ASP A 266 15.30 10.03 -40.51
CA ASP A 266 15.69 8.64 -40.26
C ASP A 266 14.51 7.80 -39.76
N ASN A 267 13.92 7.04 -40.69
CA ASN A 267 12.79 6.16 -40.40
C ASN A 267 13.13 5.06 -39.39
N THR A 268 14.40 4.61 -39.33
CA THR A 268 14.81 3.53 -38.43
C THR A 268 14.91 4.01 -36.98
N PHE A 269 15.54 5.17 -36.75
CA PHE A 269 15.57 5.78 -35.40
C PHE A 269 14.19 6.23 -34.96
N THR A 270 13.40 6.82 -35.87
CA THR A 270 12.02 7.23 -35.57
C THR A 270 11.20 6.03 -35.10
N GLN A 271 11.26 4.90 -35.83
CA GLN A 271 10.55 3.69 -35.45
C GLN A 271 11.04 3.10 -34.11
N ALA A 272 12.35 3.08 -33.89
CA ALA A 272 12.93 2.56 -32.65
C ALA A 272 12.50 3.40 -31.43
N ILE A 273 12.53 4.73 -31.53
CA ILE A 273 12.10 5.64 -30.47
C ILE A 273 10.57 5.58 -30.29
N SER A 274 9.81 5.44 -31.37
CA SER A 274 8.35 5.26 -31.32
C SER A 274 7.96 4.02 -30.53
N GLN A 275 8.62 2.88 -30.79
CA GLN A 275 8.40 1.65 -30.04
C GLN A 275 8.76 1.82 -28.56
N LEU A 276 9.92 2.42 -28.27
CA LEU A 276 10.35 2.69 -26.90
C LEU A 276 9.37 3.60 -26.16
N ARG A 277 8.80 4.60 -26.85
CA ARG A 277 7.73 5.44 -26.30
C ARG A 277 6.53 4.59 -25.95
N LEU A 278 5.96 3.85 -26.91
CA LEU A 278 4.76 3.02 -26.70
C LEU A 278 4.92 2.04 -25.54
N ASP A 279 6.07 1.37 -25.43
CA ASP A 279 6.37 0.44 -24.33
C ASP A 279 6.44 1.18 -22.98
N THR A 280 7.02 2.39 -22.97
CA THR A 280 7.07 3.25 -21.78
C THR A 280 5.67 3.71 -21.38
N GLN A 281 4.82 4.16 -22.33
CA GLN A 281 3.46 4.60 -22.02
C GLN A 281 2.62 3.45 -21.45
N ALA A 282 2.73 2.26 -22.03
CA ALA A 282 2.04 1.06 -21.55
C ALA A 282 2.45 0.72 -20.11
N THR A 283 3.75 0.74 -19.84
CA THR A 283 4.31 0.48 -18.50
C THR A 283 3.85 1.53 -17.48
N LEU A 284 3.90 2.81 -17.85
CA LEU A 284 3.43 3.90 -17.00
C LEU A 284 1.93 3.80 -16.71
N ALA A 285 1.12 3.52 -17.73
CA ALA A 285 -0.32 3.34 -17.58
C ALA A 285 -0.67 2.17 -16.64
N GLU A 286 0.08 1.08 -16.72
CA GLU A 286 -0.06 -0.06 -15.79
C GLU A 286 0.29 0.34 -14.35
N LEU A 287 1.42 1.03 -14.15
CA LEU A 287 1.83 1.53 -12.84
C LEU A 287 0.81 2.49 -12.23
N ILE A 288 0.27 3.41 -13.03
CA ILE A 288 -0.77 4.37 -12.59
C ILE A 288 -2.01 3.61 -12.11
N ARG A 289 -2.51 2.65 -12.90
CA ARG A 289 -3.68 1.84 -12.53
C ARG A 289 -3.44 1.02 -11.27
N ASN A 290 -2.26 0.38 -11.14
CA ASN A 290 -1.91 -0.40 -9.96
C ASN A 290 -1.84 0.48 -8.70
N LYS A 291 -1.28 1.68 -8.81
CA LYS A 291 -1.23 2.65 -7.71
C LYS A 291 -2.64 3.10 -7.29
N GLN A 292 -3.50 3.44 -8.25
CA GLN A 292 -4.90 3.82 -7.98
C GLN A 292 -5.68 2.68 -7.32
N PHE A 293 -5.47 1.45 -7.75
CA PHE A 293 -6.11 0.28 -7.15
C PHE A 293 -5.67 0.07 -5.70
N ILE A 294 -4.36 0.13 -5.42
CA ILE A 294 -3.84 0.00 -4.05
C ILE A 294 -4.39 1.12 -3.16
N GLN A 295 -4.45 2.35 -3.68
CA GLN A 295 -5.00 3.49 -2.96
C GLN A 295 -6.48 3.28 -2.59
N LEU A 296 -7.30 2.81 -3.54
CA LEU A 296 -8.71 2.51 -3.28
C LEU A 296 -8.89 1.40 -2.24
N GLN A 297 -8.03 0.37 -2.26
CA GLN A 297 -8.07 -0.71 -1.27
C GLN A 297 -7.66 -0.22 0.12
N LEU A 298 -6.67 0.67 0.19
CA LEU A 298 -6.27 1.30 1.43
C LEU A 298 -7.42 2.12 2.03
N GLU A 299 -8.10 2.94 1.21
CA GLU A 299 -9.25 3.75 1.65
C GLU A 299 -10.38 2.87 2.20
N LYS A 300 -10.74 1.79 1.49
CA LYS A 300 -11.75 0.84 1.99
C LYS A 300 -11.36 0.17 3.30
N ALA A 301 -10.10 -0.24 3.44
CA ALA A 301 -9.61 -0.83 4.67
C ALA A 301 -9.64 0.18 5.83
N GLN A 302 -9.31 1.45 5.57
CA GLN A 302 -9.38 2.52 6.55
C GLN A 302 -10.82 2.82 7.00
N GLU A 303 -11.78 2.85 6.06
CA GLU A 303 -13.21 3.02 6.36
C GLU A 303 -13.74 1.88 7.23
N GLU A 304 -13.38 0.64 6.91
CA GLU A 304 -13.78 -0.53 7.68
C GLU A 304 -13.21 -0.50 9.10
N ILE A 305 -11.92 -0.16 9.26
CA ILE A 305 -11.31 0.03 10.58
C ILE A 305 -12.02 1.14 11.37
N ALA A 306 -12.38 2.25 10.70
CA ALA A 306 -13.10 3.34 11.34
C ALA A 306 -14.49 2.91 11.82
N ARG A 307 -15.20 2.12 11.01
CA ARG A 307 -16.50 1.53 11.39
C ARG A 307 -16.38 0.63 12.61
N GLN A 308 -15.45 -0.31 12.60
CA GLN A 308 -15.20 -1.22 13.73
C GLN A 308 -14.85 -0.46 15.02
N ARG A 309 -14.01 0.59 14.91
CA ARG A 309 -13.71 1.46 16.06
C ARG A 309 -14.94 2.17 16.61
N ALA A 310 -15.84 2.64 15.74
CA ALA A 310 -17.07 3.29 16.17
C ALA A 310 -18.01 2.31 16.90
N GLU A 311 -18.14 1.09 16.39
CA GLU A 311 -18.94 0.03 17.02
C GLU A 311 -18.38 -0.36 18.39
N LEU A 312 -17.05 -0.53 18.50
CA LEU A 312 -16.40 -0.81 19.77
C LEU A 312 -16.56 0.33 20.78
N ASN A 313 -16.40 1.59 20.35
CA ASN A 313 -16.62 2.75 21.21
C ASN A 313 -18.08 2.83 21.69
N GLN A 314 -19.04 2.48 20.84
CA GLN A 314 -20.44 2.42 21.24
C GLN A 314 -20.66 1.33 22.31
N LYS A 315 -20.15 0.12 22.08
CA LYS A 315 -20.23 -0.98 23.06
C LYS A 315 -19.60 -0.58 24.41
N GLU A 316 -18.42 0.05 24.38
CA GLU A 316 -17.75 0.56 25.59
C GLU A 316 -18.64 1.55 26.36
N GLN A 317 -19.22 2.54 25.66
CA GLN A 317 -20.09 3.54 26.28
C GLN A 317 -21.36 2.93 26.90
N GLU A 318 -21.96 1.94 26.23
CA GLU A 318 -23.14 1.23 26.75
C GLU A 318 -22.81 0.45 28.03
N ILE A 319 -21.65 -0.21 28.09
CA ILE A 319 -21.19 -0.94 29.28
C ILE A 319 -20.94 0.04 30.43
N LEU A 320 -20.24 1.15 30.18
CA LEU A 320 -19.96 2.17 31.19
C LEU A 320 -21.25 2.74 31.80
N LEU A 321 -22.25 3.04 30.97
CA LEU A 321 -23.55 3.52 31.43
C LEU A 321 -24.29 2.47 32.27
N ARG A 322 -24.26 1.20 31.86
CA ARG A 322 -24.88 0.10 32.60
C ARG A 322 -24.26 -0.04 33.99
N MET A 323 -22.92 -0.11 34.05
CA MET A 323 -22.18 -0.24 35.30
C MET A 323 -22.41 0.96 36.24
N ALA A 324 -22.41 2.19 35.71
CA ALA A 324 -22.71 3.38 36.51
C ALA A 324 -24.15 3.36 37.08
N SER A 325 -25.10 2.77 36.35
CA SER A 325 -26.48 2.61 36.82
C SER A 325 -26.61 1.55 37.91
N GLU A 326 -25.86 0.46 37.81
CA GLU A 326 -25.85 -0.63 38.80
C GLU A 326 -25.17 -0.19 40.09
N ASP A 327 -23.99 0.44 39.99
CA ASP A 327 -23.28 1.03 41.12
C ASP A 327 -24.16 2.02 41.90
N ARG A 328 -24.91 2.88 41.19
CA ARG A 328 -25.88 3.79 41.82
C ARG A 328 -26.93 3.04 42.64
N LYS A 329 -27.55 1.99 42.08
CA LYS A 329 -28.57 1.18 42.77
C LYS A 329 -28.00 0.52 44.03
N TYR A 330 -26.77 -0.01 43.97
CA TYR A 330 -26.13 -0.61 45.15
C TYR A 330 -25.80 0.43 46.22
N ARG A 331 -25.33 1.61 45.83
CA ARG A 331 -25.10 2.72 46.76
C ARG A 331 -26.38 3.18 47.45
N ASP A 332 -27.48 3.32 46.70
CA ASP A 332 -28.78 3.69 47.26
C ASP A 332 -29.27 2.63 48.26
N LEU A 333 -29.21 1.34 47.91
CA LEU A 333 -29.59 0.24 48.80
C LEU A 333 -28.74 0.16 50.08
N ALA A 334 -27.43 0.39 49.95
CA ALA A 334 -26.53 0.44 51.11
C ALA A 334 -26.86 1.65 52.01
N GLY A 335 -27.17 2.80 51.41
CA GLY A 335 -27.68 3.99 52.09
C GLY A 335 -28.94 3.71 52.89
N GLU A 336 -29.98 3.13 52.25
CA GLU A 336 -31.24 2.78 52.90
C GLU A 336 -31.07 1.77 54.06
N LYS A 337 -30.15 0.80 53.91
CA LYS A 337 -29.82 -0.13 55.00
C LYS A 337 -29.15 0.57 56.18
N LEU A 338 -28.22 1.49 55.89
CA LEU A 338 -27.53 2.26 56.92
C LEU A 338 -28.47 3.24 57.63
N GLU A 339 -29.32 3.96 56.89
CA GLU A 339 -30.32 4.88 57.43
C GLU A 339 -31.25 4.15 58.41
N ARG A 340 -31.80 2.99 58.02
CA ARG A 340 -32.61 2.16 58.93
C ARG A 340 -31.87 1.75 60.20
N ALA A 341 -30.59 1.41 60.10
CA ALA A 341 -29.78 1.06 61.27
C ALA A 341 -29.50 2.28 62.18
N LEU A 342 -29.33 3.47 61.58
CA LEU A 342 -29.14 4.72 62.32
C LEU A 342 -30.42 5.18 63.02
N ASP A 343 -31.59 5.03 62.39
CA ASP A 343 -32.90 5.33 63.00
C ASP A 343 -33.14 4.47 64.25
N LEU A 344 -32.85 3.15 64.16
CA LEU A 344 -32.90 2.23 65.30
C LEU A 344 -31.97 2.64 66.45
N MET A 345 -30.82 3.27 66.15
CA MET A 345 -29.89 3.79 67.15
C MET A 345 -30.38 5.11 67.77
N GLY A 346 -31.01 5.98 66.96
CA GLY A 346 -31.63 7.23 67.40
C GLY A 346 -32.74 6.98 68.42
N ASP A 347 -33.55 5.93 68.21
CA ASP A 347 -34.59 5.51 69.15
C ASP A 347 -34.04 4.93 70.46
N LEU A 348 -32.83 4.37 70.45
CA LEU A 348 -32.19 3.83 71.65
C LEU A 348 -31.78 4.92 72.67
N ARG A 349 -31.62 6.17 72.23
CA ARG A 349 -31.41 7.30 73.17
C ARG A 349 -32.68 7.71 73.91
N VAL A 350 -33.87 7.23 73.51
CA VAL A 350 -35.14 7.49 74.21
C VAL A 350 -35.50 6.36 75.18
N ALA A 351 -34.97 5.14 74.98
CA ALA A 351 -35.40 3.95 75.74
C ALA A 351 -34.45 3.48 76.87
N SER A 352 -33.38 4.22 77.21
CA SER A 352 -32.52 3.85 78.34
C SER A 352 -32.96 4.49 79.66
N ILE A 353 -34.20 4.24 80.10
CA ILE A 353 -34.58 4.21 81.52
C ILE A 353 -35.63 3.12 81.74
N GLY A 354 -35.19 1.95 82.24
CA GLY A 354 -36.02 1.14 83.15
C GLY A 354 -36.30 -0.31 82.77
N GLN A 355 -35.55 -1.21 83.43
CA GLN A 355 -35.97 -2.54 83.98
C GLN A 355 -36.39 -3.62 82.95
N GLY A 356 -35.93 -4.88 82.99
CA GLY A 356 -35.47 -5.72 84.10
C GLY A 356 -36.41 -6.92 84.25
N ALA A 357 -35.88 -8.15 84.10
CA ALA A 357 -36.48 -9.47 84.37
C ALA A 357 -37.34 -10.08 83.21
N VAL A 358 -37.39 -11.38 82.89
CA VAL A 358 -37.07 -12.69 83.54
C VAL A 358 -36.71 -13.72 82.45
N MET A 359 -36.01 -14.78 82.85
CA MET A 359 -35.47 -15.93 82.11
C MET A 359 -36.29 -17.22 82.39
N GLU A 360 -36.63 -18.02 81.36
CA GLU A 360 -36.98 -19.49 81.38
C GLU A 360 -37.32 -19.91 79.92
N SER A 361 -36.47 -20.61 79.14
CA SER A 361 -36.01 -22.02 79.10
C SER A 361 -36.89 -23.01 78.29
N VAL A 362 -36.34 -23.50 77.15
CA VAL A 362 -36.26 -24.91 76.64
C VAL A 362 -37.61 -25.62 76.30
N ASP A 363 -37.89 -26.29 75.17
CA ASP A 363 -37.19 -26.86 74.00
C ASP A 363 -38.24 -27.12 72.89
N ALA A 364 -37.84 -27.12 71.62
CA ALA A 364 -38.32 -28.05 70.58
C ALA A 364 -37.49 -27.89 69.30
N ILE A 365 -36.65 -28.91 69.08
CA ILE A 365 -35.80 -29.12 67.90
C ILE A 365 -36.65 -29.83 66.84
N GLU A 366 -36.71 -29.30 65.62
CA GLU A 366 -36.90 -30.12 64.42
C GLU A 366 -35.76 -29.78 63.45
N ASP A 367 -34.90 -30.79 63.28
CA ASP A 367 -33.93 -30.96 62.21
C ASP A 367 -34.62 -30.90 60.84
N ASP A 368 -34.02 -30.21 59.86
CA ASP A 368 -34.01 -30.74 58.50
C ASP A 368 -32.71 -30.38 57.76
N HIS A 369 -31.85 -31.38 57.73
CA HIS A 369 -30.82 -31.76 56.75
C HIS A 369 -30.12 -30.73 55.86
N LEU A 370 -28.82 -30.59 56.17
CA LEU A 370 -27.73 -30.34 55.23
C LEU A 370 -27.64 -31.44 54.17
N SER A 371 -27.38 -31.05 52.92
CA SER A 371 -26.59 -31.86 51.99
C SER A 371 -25.49 -30.99 51.40
N ASP A 372 -24.32 -31.05 52.03
CA ASP A 372 -23.04 -30.79 51.38
C ASP A 372 -22.77 -31.94 50.41
N ASP A 373 -22.45 -31.60 49.15
CA ASP A 373 -21.74 -32.50 48.24
C ASP A 373 -20.49 -31.76 47.76
N ASP A 374 -19.43 -31.93 48.53
CA ASP A 374 -18.06 -31.65 48.12
C ASP A 374 -17.54 -32.84 47.30
N SER A 375 -17.21 -32.61 46.03
CA SER A 375 -16.19 -33.41 45.34
C SER A 375 -15.15 -32.51 44.68
N ASP A 376 -14.20 -32.19 45.55
CA ASP A 376 -12.81 -31.81 45.41
C ASP A 376 -11.99 -32.43 44.25
N PHE A 377 -11.01 -31.64 43.76
CA PHE A 377 -9.80 -31.96 42.96
C PHE A 377 -9.96 -32.33 41.45
N ASP A 378 -9.24 -31.76 40.48
CA ASP A 378 -7.79 -31.51 40.44
C ASP A 378 -7.38 -30.21 39.71
N HIS A 379 -6.48 -29.46 40.35
CA HIS A 379 -5.57 -28.52 39.70
C HIS A 379 -4.39 -29.28 39.08
N ALA A 380 -4.14 -29.07 37.78
CA ALA A 380 -2.83 -29.29 37.19
C ALA A 380 -2.46 -28.05 36.37
N GLU A 381 -1.84 -27.08 37.05
CA GLU A 381 -1.01 -26.07 36.40
C GLU A 381 0.29 -26.74 35.96
N GLN A 382 0.53 -26.79 34.65
CA GLN A 382 1.87 -27.00 34.10
C GLN A 382 2.33 -25.67 33.51
N PHE A 383 3.07 -24.92 34.33
CA PHE A 383 4.10 -24.00 33.83
C PHE A 383 5.22 -24.86 33.25
N GLU A 384 5.54 -24.67 31.97
CA GLU A 384 6.86 -25.05 31.47
C GLU A 384 7.53 -23.84 30.80
N ASP A 385 8.75 -23.67 31.27
CA ASP A 385 9.64 -22.53 31.16
C ASP A 385 10.26 -22.43 29.76
N CYS A 386 10.73 -21.25 29.41
CA CYS A 386 11.54 -21.03 28.22
C CYS A 386 12.83 -21.87 28.27
N SER A 387 13.20 -22.55 27.19
CA SER A 387 14.62 -22.70 26.81
C SER A 387 14.78 -22.92 25.31
N GLU A 388 15.79 -22.22 24.78
CA GLU A 388 16.26 -22.20 23.39
C GLU A 388 16.71 -23.58 22.85
N ALA A 389 16.51 -23.81 21.55
CA ALA A 389 17.49 -24.36 20.61
C ALA A 389 17.07 -24.10 19.15
#